data_AF-A0A6B2CJ28-F1
#
_entry.id   AF-A0A6B2CJ28-F1
#
_cell.length_a   1.000
_cell.length_b   1.000
_cell.length_c   1.000
_cell.angle_alpha   90.00
_cell.angle_beta   90.00
_cell.angle_gamma   90.00
#
_symmetry.space_group_name_H-M   'P 1'
#
loop_
_entity.id
_entity.type
_entity.pdbx_description
1 polymer ?
#
loop_
_entity_poly.entity_id
_entity_poly.type
_entity_poly.pdbx_seq_one_letter_code
_entity_poly.pdbx_strand_id
1 'polypeptide(L)'
;MAWDDPLPAPSRSGGFTPGVSAVTPPIAGLLNTSVKLGFINLSHVVGRPRLKGRGLSCGVKIPTLEEVLRELGSRVSYVIELKHGSDLYPGIEGKVINLVRRYGIKAKIASFDFDALERVRSIDESIEMGLIFIGKPRWFIEAARRLRAQWLQAEYRLVNEADVRAVHEAGLKIGVWTVNDADLALRMVKMGVDEVTTDNPSLILKALRSG
;
A
#
# COMPACT_ATOMS: atom_id res chain seq x y z
N MET A 1 12.84 -56.00 -31.79
CA MET A 1 11.76 -55.08 -32.17
C MET A 1 10.58 -55.42 -31.28
N ALA A 2 10.17 -54.46 -30.44
CA ALA A 2 8.95 -54.36 -29.62
C ALA A 2 8.54 -55.52 -28.68
N TRP A 3 8.46 -55.16 -27.40
CA TRP A 3 7.84 -55.86 -26.27
C TRP A 3 6.37 -55.41 -26.09
N ASP A 4 5.62 -56.30 -25.46
CA ASP A 4 4.52 -56.11 -24.50
C ASP A 4 3.08 -55.71 -24.90
N ASP A 5 2.19 -56.44 -24.21
CA ASP A 5 0.74 -56.48 -24.21
C ASP A 5 0.03 -55.13 -23.99
N PRO A 6 -1.24 -55.00 -24.45
CA PRO A 6 -2.04 -53.80 -24.23
C PRO A 6 -2.61 -53.72 -22.81
N LEU A 7 -2.38 -52.56 -22.19
CA LEU A 7 -2.94 -52.12 -20.90
C LEU A 7 -4.49 -51.99 -20.92
N PRO A 8 -5.17 -52.18 -19.79
CA PRO A 8 -6.61 -51.98 -19.67
C PRO A 8 -7.00 -50.50 -19.52
N ALA A 9 -8.21 -50.16 -19.99
CA ALA A 9 -8.80 -48.82 -19.91
C ALA A 9 -9.16 -48.42 -18.46
N PRO A 10 -8.99 -47.15 -18.05
CA PRO A 10 -9.39 -46.70 -16.73
C PRO A 10 -10.89 -46.38 -16.66
N SER A 11 -11.52 -46.91 -15.61
CA SER A 11 -12.89 -46.69 -15.17
C SER A 11 -13.13 -45.24 -14.70
N ARG A 12 -14.26 -44.65 -15.12
CA ARG A 12 -14.81 -43.41 -14.56
C ARG A 12 -15.57 -43.72 -13.27
N SER A 13 -15.15 -43.14 -12.15
CA SER A 13 -16.06 -42.79 -11.05
C SER A 13 -15.37 -41.95 -9.98
N GLY A 14 -15.95 -40.79 -9.66
CA GLY A 14 -16.05 -40.31 -8.28
C GLY A 14 -15.13 -39.15 -7.85
N GLY A 15 -15.74 -38.01 -7.55
CA GLY A 15 -15.35 -37.20 -6.39
C GLY A 15 -14.47 -35.98 -6.65
N PHE A 16 -15.04 -34.93 -7.25
CA PHE A 16 -14.48 -33.58 -7.14
C PHE A 16 -15.03 -32.93 -5.87
N THR A 17 -14.18 -32.71 -4.87
CA THR A 17 -14.47 -31.83 -3.73
C THR A 17 -13.47 -30.68 -3.71
N PRO A 18 -13.87 -29.43 -3.98
CA PRO A 18 -12.98 -28.29 -3.77
C PRO A 18 -13.07 -27.90 -2.29
N GLY A 19 -12.14 -28.41 -1.49
CA GLY A 19 -11.89 -27.93 -0.12
C GLY A 19 -11.01 -26.68 -0.16
N VAL A 20 -11.58 -25.51 -0.49
CA VAL A 20 -10.91 -24.24 -0.20
C VAL A 20 -11.19 -23.93 1.26
N SER A 21 -10.31 -24.39 2.15
CA SER A 21 -10.25 -23.87 3.52
C SER A 21 -9.79 -22.42 3.41
N ALA A 22 -10.74 -21.48 3.46
CA ALA A 22 -10.44 -20.07 3.67
C ALA A 22 -9.80 -19.93 5.05
N VAL A 23 -8.47 -19.97 5.09
CA VAL A 23 -7.70 -19.58 6.27
C VAL A 23 -7.87 -18.08 6.38
N THR A 24 -8.78 -17.64 7.25
CA THR A 24 -8.83 -16.25 7.70
C THR A 24 -7.45 -15.91 8.27
N PRO A 25 -6.72 -14.93 7.73
CA PRO A 25 -5.42 -14.58 8.29
C PRO A 25 -5.63 -14.13 9.74
N PRO A 26 -4.77 -14.57 10.68
CA PRO A 26 -4.86 -14.11 12.05
C PRO A 26 -4.73 -12.58 12.10
N ILE A 27 -5.53 -11.94 12.96
CA ILE A 27 -5.61 -10.48 13.21
C ILE A 27 -4.24 -9.85 13.53
N ALA A 28 -3.21 -10.67 13.81
CA ALA A 28 -1.84 -10.28 14.12
C ALA A 28 -1.11 -9.44 13.03
N GLY A 29 -1.63 -9.32 11.81
CA GLY A 29 -0.98 -8.59 10.71
C GLY A 29 -1.03 -7.06 10.78
N LEU A 30 -1.94 -6.46 11.57
CA LEU A 30 -2.20 -5.01 11.55
C LEU A 30 -1.49 -4.19 12.63
N LEU A 31 -0.63 -4.79 13.46
CA LEU A 31 0.04 -4.07 14.55
C LEU A 31 1.20 -3.16 14.11
N ASN A 32 1.48 -3.05 12.80
CA ASN A 32 2.41 -2.05 12.29
C ASN A 32 1.71 -0.71 12.10
N THR A 33 1.86 0.19 13.06
CA THR A 33 1.47 1.61 12.89
C THR A 33 2.23 2.18 11.69
N SER A 34 1.51 2.36 10.58
CA SER A 34 2.03 3.03 9.40
C SER A 34 1.60 4.48 9.43
N VAL A 35 2.56 5.41 9.41
CA VAL A 35 2.25 6.85 9.37
C VAL A 35 2.12 7.26 7.91
N LYS A 36 0.91 7.67 7.50
CA LYS A 36 0.70 8.34 6.22
C LYS A 36 1.04 9.82 6.38
N LEU A 37 2.02 10.29 5.64
CA LEU A 37 2.49 11.66 5.74
C LEU A 37 1.72 12.55 4.75
N GLY A 38 0.59 13.10 5.21
CA GLY A 38 -0.34 13.88 4.38
C GLY A 38 0.04 15.35 4.16
N PHE A 39 0.88 15.93 5.04
CA PHE A 39 1.33 17.32 4.93
C PHE A 39 2.79 17.46 5.39
N ILE A 40 3.72 17.21 4.47
CA ILE A 40 5.14 17.45 4.66
C ILE A 40 5.62 18.48 3.64
N ASN A 41 6.41 19.43 4.11
CA ASN A 41 7.06 20.40 3.25
C ASN A 41 8.30 19.77 2.60
N LEU A 42 8.16 19.37 1.35
CA LEU A 42 9.24 18.82 0.53
C LEU A 42 10.15 19.89 -0.10
N SER A 43 9.96 21.19 0.19
CA SER A 43 10.81 22.27 -0.39
C SER A 43 12.25 22.32 0.14
N HIS A 44 12.57 21.57 1.19
CA HIS A 44 13.98 21.33 1.58
C HIS A 44 14.59 20.16 0.81
N VAL A 45 13.74 19.35 0.17
CA VAL A 45 14.12 18.28 -0.75
C VAL A 45 14.33 18.92 -2.13
N VAL A 46 13.42 19.74 -2.64
CA VAL A 46 13.57 20.43 -3.94
C VAL A 46 13.78 21.94 -3.75
N GLY A 47 14.90 22.46 -4.28
CA GLY A 47 15.20 23.90 -4.29
C GLY A 47 13.98 24.72 -4.72
N ARG A 48 13.67 25.75 -3.93
CA ARG A 48 12.38 26.47 -3.90
C ARG A 48 11.81 26.80 -5.30
N PRO A 49 10.49 26.62 -5.45
CA PRO A 49 9.62 27.82 -5.49
C PRO A 49 8.52 27.78 -4.41
N ARG A 50 8.14 28.97 -3.91
CA ARG A 50 7.06 29.15 -2.91
C ARG A 50 5.70 28.87 -3.53
N LEU A 51 4.85 28.11 -2.83
CA LEU A 51 3.40 28.14 -3.02
C LEU A 51 2.67 28.44 -1.71
N LYS A 52 1.79 29.45 -1.76
CA LYS A 52 0.80 29.79 -0.74
C LYS A 52 -0.31 28.74 -0.80
N GLY A 53 -0.47 27.96 0.27
CA GLY A 53 -1.61 27.06 0.48
C GLY A 53 -2.10 27.20 1.92
N ARG A 54 -3.39 27.42 2.09
CA ARG A 54 -4.05 27.91 3.32
C ARG A 54 -4.09 26.85 4.43
N GLY A 55 -3.92 27.32 5.68
CA GLY A 55 -4.55 26.73 6.86
C GLY A 55 -3.74 25.70 7.66
N LEU A 56 -2.73 26.16 8.41
CA LEU A 56 -2.41 25.59 9.72
C LEU A 56 -2.72 26.67 10.76
N SER A 57 -3.37 26.30 11.85
CA SER A 57 -3.61 27.20 12.98
C SER A 57 -2.31 27.90 13.38
N CYS A 58 -2.42 29.21 13.63
CA CYS A 58 -1.36 30.15 13.96
C CYS A 58 -0.15 29.51 14.70
N GLY A 59 1.01 29.48 14.04
CA GLY A 59 2.31 29.19 14.66
C GLY A 59 2.94 27.83 14.35
N VAL A 60 2.21 26.86 13.78
CA VAL A 60 2.80 25.54 13.45
C VAL A 60 3.53 25.59 12.10
N LYS A 61 4.84 25.33 12.11
CA LYS A 61 5.65 25.15 10.89
C LYS A 61 5.39 23.76 10.30
N ILE A 62 5.17 23.68 8.99
CA ILE A 62 5.07 22.39 8.28
C ILE A 62 6.44 21.68 8.37
N PRO A 63 6.53 20.46 8.93
CA PRO A 63 7.79 19.74 9.02
C PRO A 63 8.24 19.27 7.64
N THR A 64 9.56 19.16 7.47
CA THR A 64 10.20 18.51 6.33
C THR A 64 10.20 17.00 6.51
N LEU A 65 10.41 16.25 5.42
CA LEU A 65 10.49 14.79 5.49
C LEU A 65 11.65 14.38 6.40
N GLU A 66 12.82 15.01 6.24
CA GLU A 66 13.99 14.69 7.05
C GLU A 66 13.79 14.97 8.55
N GLU A 67 13.07 16.04 8.93
CA GLU A 67 12.71 16.30 10.34
C GLU A 67 11.84 15.17 10.90
N VAL A 68 10.85 14.70 10.13
CA VAL A 68 9.99 13.58 10.52
C VAL A 68 10.79 12.28 10.64
N LEU A 69 11.66 11.97 9.67
CA LEU A 69 12.47 10.76 9.67
C LEU A 69 13.49 10.74 10.81
N ARG A 70 14.09 11.90 11.11
CA ARG A 70 15.02 12.06 12.22
C ARG A 70 14.33 11.87 13.57
N GLU A 71 13.13 12.40 13.70
CA GLU A 71 12.34 12.25 14.92
C GLU A 71 11.90 10.80 15.05
N LEU A 72 11.09 10.27 14.12
CA LEU A 72 10.43 8.98 14.29
C LEU A 72 11.34 7.77 14.06
N GLY A 73 12.35 7.87 13.19
CA GLY A 73 13.33 6.81 12.91
C GLY A 73 12.68 5.49 12.49
N SER A 74 13.22 4.37 12.95
CA SER A 74 12.70 3.02 12.65
C SER A 74 11.52 2.59 13.55
N ARG A 75 10.99 3.48 14.40
CA ARG A 75 9.89 3.17 15.34
C ARG A 75 8.55 2.93 14.62
N VAL A 76 8.43 3.38 13.38
CA VAL A 76 7.23 3.25 12.56
C VAL A 76 7.61 2.81 11.15
N SER A 77 6.62 2.28 10.42
CA SER A 77 6.70 2.15 8.96
C SER A 77 6.11 3.40 8.31
N TYR A 78 6.63 3.78 7.14
CA TYR A 78 6.22 5.01 6.47
C TYR A 78 5.47 4.73 5.18
N VAL A 79 4.38 5.47 4.95
CA VAL A 79 3.76 5.62 3.64
C VAL A 79 4.03 7.04 3.16
N ILE A 80 4.95 7.17 2.21
CA ILE A 80 5.37 8.46 1.67
C ILE A 80 4.61 8.68 0.37
N GLU A 81 3.62 9.57 0.40
CA GLU A 81 2.84 9.90 -0.80
C GLU A 81 3.53 11.00 -1.63
N LEU A 82 3.88 10.70 -2.88
CA LEU A 82 4.33 11.69 -3.85
C LEU A 82 3.12 12.35 -4.51
N LYS A 83 2.99 13.66 -4.35
CA LYS A 83 1.95 14.47 -5.00
C LYS A 83 2.53 15.12 -6.27
N HIS A 84 2.07 14.69 -7.46
CA HIS A 84 2.45 15.23 -8.78
C HIS A 84 3.94 15.08 -9.16
N GLY A 85 4.71 14.24 -8.45
CA GLY A 85 6.08 13.86 -8.77
C GLY A 85 7.00 15.00 -9.29
N SER A 86 7.84 14.64 -10.27
CA SER A 86 8.72 15.58 -10.98
C SER A 86 8.00 16.63 -11.82
N ASP A 87 6.71 16.46 -12.15
CA ASP A 87 5.95 17.46 -12.93
C ASP A 87 5.82 18.78 -12.16
N LEU A 88 5.68 18.70 -10.84
CA LEU A 88 5.65 19.86 -9.96
C LEU A 88 6.99 20.10 -9.24
N TYR A 89 7.72 19.03 -8.94
CA TYR A 89 8.93 19.09 -8.12
C TYR A 89 10.08 18.28 -8.75
N PRO A 90 10.84 18.86 -9.68
CA PRO A 90 11.89 18.15 -10.40
C PRO A 90 12.86 17.39 -9.48
N GLY A 91 12.98 16.08 -9.73
CA GLY A 91 13.89 15.17 -9.02
C GLY A 91 13.44 14.81 -7.60
N ILE A 92 12.17 15.02 -7.23
CA ILE A 92 11.66 14.69 -5.90
C ILE A 92 11.78 13.19 -5.60
N GLU A 93 11.56 12.33 -6.58
CA GLU A 93 11.60 10.86 -6.46
C GLU A 93 12.95 10.41 -5.92
N GLY A 94 14.04 10.80 -6.59
CA GLY A 94 15.40 10.40 -6.21
C GLY A 94 15.80 10.93 -4.84
N LYS A 95 15.30 12.10 -4.44
CA LYS A 95 15.65 12.68 -3.15
C LYS A 95 14.88 12.06 -2.00
N VAL A 96 13.63 11.68 -2.21
CA VAL A 96 12.86 10.87 -1.25
C VAL A 96 13.53 9.50 -1.08
N ILE A 97 13.89 8.83 -2.18
CA ILE A 97 14.64 7.56 -2.15
C ILE A 97 15.95 7.71 -1.37
N ASN A 98 16.72 8.77 -1.62
CA ASN A 98 17.96 9.03 -0.89
C ASN A 98 17.75 9.21 0.62
N LEU A 99 16.66 9.88 1.04
CA LEU A 99 16.32 10.00 2.46
C LEU A 99 15.93 8.65 3.07
N VAL A 100 15.10 7.87 2.38
CA VAL A 100 14.71 6.52 2.82
C VAL A 100 15.95 5.64 3.04
N ARG A 101 16.87 5.62 2.06
CA ARG A 101 18.13 4.85 2.13
C ARG A 101 19.04 5.36 3.25
N ARG A 102 19.26 6.69 3.33
CA ARG A 102 20.13 7.31 4.34
C ARG A 102 19.71 6.98 5.76
N TYR A 103 18.41 6.99 6.03
CA TYR A 103 17.87 6.72 7.36
C TYR A 103 17.60 5.24 7.64
N GLY A 104 17.75 4.35 6.65
CA GLY A 104 17.55 2.91 6.81
C GLY A 104 16.15 2.53 7.30
N ILE A 105 15.14 3.30 6.91
CA ILE A 105 13.75 3.13 7.40
C ILE A 105 12.98 2.15 6.52
N LYS A 106 11.98 1.50 7.14
CA LYS A 106 10.97 0.75 6.40
C LYS A 106 9.93 1.71 5.81
N ALA A 107 9.94 1.91 4.50
CA ALA A 107 9.02 2.81 3.82
C ALA A 107 8.49 2.21 2.52
N LYS A 108 7.27 2.60 2.16
CA LYS A 108 6.75 2.47 0.81
C LYS A 108 6.46 3.85 0.22
N ILE A 109 6.77 4.02 -1.06
CA ILE A 109 6.42 5.22 -1.81
C ILE A 109 5.09 4.98 -2.53
N ALA A 110 4.13 5.88 -2.34
CA ALA A 110 2.81 5.77 -2.94
C ALA A 110 2.47 7.00 -3.79
N SER A 111 1.67 6.85 -4.84
CA SER A 111 1.17 7.99 -5.63
C SER A 111 -0.09 7.65 -6.42
N PHE A 112 -0.86 8.69 -6.75
CA PHE A 112 -1.88 8.64 -7.81
C PHE A 112 -1.28 8.82 -9.21
N ASP A 113 -0.07 9.37 -9.27
CA ASP A 113 0.65 9.66 -10.50
C ASP A 113 1.46 8.43 -10.92
N PHE A 114 1.07 7.85 -12.06
CA PHE A 114 1.68 6.64 -12.60
C PHE A 114 3.13 6.91 -13.04
N ASP A 115 3.38 8.05 -13.67
CA ASP A 115 4.71 8.43 -14.16
C ASP A 115 5.67 8.69 -13.01
N ALA A 116 5.19 9.22 -11.89
CA ALA A 116 5.98 9.34 -10.66
C ALA A 116 6.42 7.96 -10.14
N LEU A 117 5.56 6.95 -10.17
CA LEU A 117 5.91 5.59 -9.74
C LEU A 117 6.85 4.90 -10.75
N GLU A 118 6.68 5.12 -12.05
CA GLU A 118 7.65 4.66 -13.06
C GLU A 118 9.04 5.26 -12.81
N ARG A 119 9.11 6.57 -12.53
CA ARG A 119 10.37 7.25 -12.18
C ARG A 119 10.97 6.68 -10.90
N VAL A 120 10.19 6.47 -9.85
CA VAL A 120 10.66 5.82 -8.61
C VAL A 120 11.27 4.46 -8.93
N ARG A 121 10.58 3.62 -9.72
CA ARG A 121 11.06 2.29 -10.08
C ARG A 121 12.33 2.33 -10.93
N SER A 122 12.49 3.33 -11.79
CA SER A 122 13.72 3.52 -12.58
C SER A 122 14.94 3.89 -11.72
N ILE A 123 14.73 4.48 -10.55
CA ILE A 123 15.79 4.92 -9.63
C ILE A 123 16.11 3.84 -8.58
N ASP A 124 15.10 3.11 -8.12
CA ASP A 124 15.25 2.06 -7.11
C ASP A 124 14.34 0.86 -7.42
N GLU A 125 14.96 -0.28 -7.75
CA GLU A 125 14.25 -1.54 -8.04
C GLU A 125 13.78 -2.28 -6.78
N SER A 126 14.29 -1.91 -5.61
CA SER A 126 14.04 -2.59 -4.33
C SER A 126 12.97 -1.92 -3.48
N ILE A 127 12.74 -0.61 -3.65
CA ILE A 127 11.79 0.12 -2.81
C ILE A 127 10.35 -0.39 -3.01
N GLU A 128 9.62 -0.56 -1.91
CA GLU A 128 8.20 -0.91 -1.96
C GLU A 128 7.39 0.26 -2.53
N MET A 129 6.43 -0.05 -3.41
CA MET A 129 5.56 0.95 -4.01
C MET A 129 4.07 0.63 -3.86
N GLY A 130 3.26 1.69 -3.78
CA GLY A 130 1.80 1.61 -3.77
C GLY A 130 1.13 2.50 -4.81
N LEU A 131 0.31 1.90 -5.68
CA LEU A 131 -0.52 2.64 -6.61
C LEU A 131 -1.81 3.08 -5.91
N ILE A 132 -2.03 4.39 -5.82
CA ILE A 132 -3.26 4.98 -5.29
C ILE A 132 -4.20 5.28 -6.45
N PHE A 133 -5.48 4.95 -6.33
CA PHE A 133 -6.46 5.11 -7.40
C PHE A 133 -7.87 5.23 -6.85
N ILE A 134 -8.79 5.65 -7.73
CA ILE A 134 -10.23 5.62 -7.49
C ILE A 134 -10.84 4.66 -8.52
N GLY A 135 -11.44 3.58 -8.05
CA GLY A 135 -12.07 2.57 -8.90
C GLY A 135 -12.05 1.19 -8.25
N LYS A 136 -12.51 0.16 -8.97
CA LYS A 136 -12.49 -1.22 -8.48
C LYS A 136 -11.05 -1.75 -8.44
N PRO A 137 -10.55 -2.28 -7.29
CA PRO A 137 -9.17 -2.75 -7.17
C PRO A 137 -8.73 -3.73 -8.26
N ARG A 138 -9.62 -4.66 -8.63
CA ARG A 138 -9.37 -5.64 -9.71
C ARG A 138 -9.02 -5.02 -11.06
N TRP A 139 -9.46 -3.79 -11.35
CA TRP A 139 -9.14 -3.10 -12.60
C TRP A 139 -7.71 -2.54 -12.64
N PHE A 140 -7.06 -2.42 -11.48
CA PHE A 140 -5.73 -1.82 -11.34
C PHE A 140 -4.61 -2.84 -11.09
N ILE A 141 -4.93 -4.14 -11.03
CA ILE A 141 -3.94 -5.21 -10.84
C ILE A 141 -2.85 -5.17 -11.92
N GLU A 142 -3.25 -5.06 -13.19
CA GLU A 142 -2.30 -5.03 -14.31
C GLU A 142 -1.44 -3.75 -14.29
N ALA A 143 -2.04 -2.62 -13.91
CA ALA A 143 -1.33 -1.36 -13.74
C ALA A 143 -0.26 -1.47 -12.64
N ALA A 144 -0.59 -2.06 -11.49
CA ALA A 144 0.38 -2.30 -10.42
C ALA A 144 1.49 -3.27 -10.82
N ARG A 145 1.18 -4.33 -11.59
CA ARG A 145 2.19 -5.26 -12.12
C ARG A 145 3.19 -4.57 -13.04
N ARG A 146 2.71 -3.71 -13.95
CA ARG A 146 3.59 -2.92 -14.84
C ARG A 146 4.54 -2.02 -14.07
N LEU A 147 4.06 -1.38 -13.01
CA LEU A 147 4.89 -0.58 -12.09
C LEU A 147 5.85 -1.44 -11.24
N ARG A 148 5.67 -2.75 -11.19
CA ARG A 148 6.27 -3.62 -10.17
C ARG A 148 5.96 -3.09 -8.76
N ALA A 149 4.73 -2.61 -8.55
CA ALA A 149 4.23 -2.16 -7.26
C ALA A 149 3.69 -3.36 -6.47
N GLN A 150 3.87 -3.33 -5.15
CA GLN A 150 3.42 -4.39 -4.24
C GLN A 150 2.03 -4.09 -3.65
N TRP A 151 1.61 -2.83 -3.69
CA TRP A 151 0.40 -2.36 -3.02
C TRP A 151 -0.57 -1.67 -3.97
N LEU A 152 -1.85 -1.99 -3.81
CA LEU A 152 -2.98 -1.19 -4.30
C LEU A 152 -3.58 -0.41 -3.12
N GLN A 153 -3.81 0.89 -3.30
CA GLN A 153 -4.37 1.77 -2.27
C GLN A 153 -5.72 2.33 -2.76
N ALA A 154 -6.81 1.72 -2.30
CA ALA A 154 -8.16 1.96 -2.81
C ALA A 154 -9.03 2.78 -1.86
N GLU A 155 -10.03 3.47 -2.42
CA GLU A 155 -11.11 4.07 -1.63
C GLU A 155 -12.00 2.97 -1.04
N TYR A 156 -12.21 2.98 0.28
CA TYR A 156 -12.80 1.84 0.99
C TYR A 156 -14.22 1.44 0.53
N ARG A 157 -15.03 2.38 0.02
CA ARG A 157 -16.41 2.11 -0.45
C ARG A 157 -16.42 1.36 -1.77
N LEU A 158 -15.30 1.35 -2.49
CA LEU A 158 -15.16 0.64 -3.75
C LEU A 158 -14.60 -0.78 -3.57
N VAL A 159 -14.24 -1.17 -2.35
CA VAL A 159 -13.66 -2.48 -2.04
C VAL A 159 -14.73 -3.44 -1.51
N ASN A 160 -14.70 -4.69 -1.99
CA ASN A 160 -15.43 -5.81 -1.41
C ASN A 160 -14.51 -7.04 -1.29
N GLU A 161 -14.99 -8.12 -0.67
CA GLU A 161 -14.19 -9.33 -0.47
C GLU A 161 -13.69 -9.98 -1.79
N ALA A 162 -14.47 -9.90 -2.87
CA ALA A 162 -14.05 -10.44 -4.16
C ALA A 162 -12.90 -9.62 -4.76
N ASP A 163 -12.94 -8.29 -4.58
CA ASP A 163 -11.84 -7.39 -4.95
C ASP A 163 -10.59 -7.72 -4.12
N VAL A 164 -10.70 -7.91 -2.80
CA VAL A 164 -9.56 -8.30 -1.94
C VAL A 164 -8.94 -9.62 -2.38
N ARG A 165 -9.76 -10.67 -2.57
CA ARG A 165 -9.28 -11.98 -3.03
C ARG A 165 -8.54 -11.88 -4.37
N ALA A 166 -9.09 -11.16 -5.34
CA ALA A 166 -8.45 -11.00 -6.65
C ALA A 166 -7.09 -10.30 -6.55
N VAL A 167 -6.94 -9.32 -5.64
CA VAL A 167 -5.66 -8.64 -5.42
C VAL A 167 -4.64 -9.58 -4.77
N HIS A 168 -5.04 -10.36 -3.78
CA HIS A 168 -4.18 -11.36 -3.14
C HIS A 168 -3.76 -12.50 -4.07
N GLU A 169 -4.69 -13.03 -4.87
CA GLU A 169 -4.42 -14.04 -5.92
C GLU A 169 -3.42 -13.51 -6.96
N ALA A 170 -3.39 -12.19 -7.18
CA ALA A 170 -2.43 -11.55 -8.05
C ALA A 170 -1.03 -11.36 -7.43
N GLY A 171 -0.83 -11.74 -6.18
CA GLY A 171 0.42 -11.57 -5.42
C GLY A 171 0.63 -10.16 -4.88
N LEU A 172 -0.42 -9.34 -4.84
CA LEU A 172 -0.41 -7.95 -4.40
C LEU A 172 -1.05 -7.81 -3.02
N LYS A 173 -0.79 -6.70 -2.33
CA LYS A 173 -1.46 -6.31 -1.09
C LYS A 173 -2.44 -5.17 -1.34
N ILE A 174 -3.49 -5.06 -0.52
CA ILE A 174 -4.49 -4.00 -0.61
C ILE A 174 -4.58 -3.19 0.67
N GLY A 175 -4.43 -1.87 0.53
CA GLY A 175 -4.77 -0.90 1.57
C GLY A 175 -6.00 -0.08 1.20
N VAL A 176 -6.71 0.41 2.21
CA VAL A 176 -7.89 1.27 2.04
C VAL A 176 -7.73 2.62 2.71
N TRP A 177 -8.30 3.66 2.10
CA TRP A 177 -8.29 5.02 2.62
C TRP A 177 -9.67 5.70 2.44
N THR A 178 -10.07 6.67 3.26
CA THR A 178 -9.66 6.93 4.65
C THR A 178 -10.79 6.42 5.57
N VAL A 179 -10.51 5.49 6.46
CA VAL A 179 -11.50 4.84 7.33
C VAL A 179 -11.38 5.39 8.75
N ASN A 180 -12.37 6.17 9.17
CA ASN A 180 -12.39 6.84 10.48
C ASN A 180 -13.36 6.21 11.49
N ASP A 181 -14.08 5.17 11.06
CA ASP A 181 -15.05 4.44 11.88
C ASP A 181 -14.49 3.08 12.31
N ALA A 182 -14.63 2.75 13.58
CA ALA A 182 -14.06 1.54 14.19
C ALA A 182 -14.69 0.26 13.65
N ASP A 183 -16.02 0.23 13.55
CA ASP A 183 -16.75 -0.94 13.05
C ASP A 183 -16.45 -1.18 11.57
N LEU A 184 -16.37 -0.11 10.78
CA LEU A 184 -15.95 -0.17 9.39
C LEU A 184 -14.51 -0.69 9.26
N ALA A 185 -13.57 -0.23 10.09
CA ALA A 185 -12.21 -0.75 10.06
C ALA A 185 -12.15 -2.24 10.40
N LEU A 186 -12.89 -2.69 11.42
CA LEU A 186 -13.01 -4.11 11.76
C LEU A 186 -13.59 -4.93 10.60
N ARG A 187 -14.61 -4.40 9.90
CA ARG A 187 -15.14 -5.05 8.69
C ARG A 187 -14.11 -5.14 7.58
N MET A 188 -13.35 -4.06 7.31
CA MET A 188 -12.29 -4.07 6.28
C MET A 188 -11.23 -5.13 6.57
N VAL A 189 -10.79 -5.20 7.83
CA VAL A 189 -9.82 -6.22 8.27
C VAL A 189 -10.39 -7.63 8.13
N LYS A 190 -11.66 -7.85 8.51
CA LYS A 190 -12.33 -9.14 8.34
C LYS A 190 -12.44 -9.57 6.88
N MET A 191 -12.59 -8.62 5.95
CA MET A 191 -12.58 -8.90 4.51
C MET A 191 -11.18 -9.26 3.97
N GLY A 192 -10.11 -9.13 4.78
CA GLY A 192 -8.74 -9.42 4.40
C GLY A 192 -7.94 -8.20 3.92
N VAL A 193 -8.39 -6.97 4.17
CA VAL A 193 -7.59 -5.78 3.84
C VAL A 193 -6.31 -5.75 4.66
N ASP A 194 -5.16 -5.49 4.00
CA ASP A 194 -3.82 -5.53 4.61
C ASP A 194 -3.45 -4.23 5.34
N GLU A 195 -4.00 -3.09 4.92
CA GLU A 195 -3.71 -1.78 5.52
C GLU A 195 -4.94 -0.87 5.57
N VAL A 196 -5.13 -0.20 6.71
CA VAL A 196 -6.17 0.82 6.89
C VAL A 196 -5.51 2.19 7.11
N THR A 197 -5.75 3.13 6.20
CA THR A 197 -5.42 4.55 6.40
C THR A 197 -6.54 5.24 7.15
N THR A 198 -6.21 5.95 8.23
CA THR A 198 -7.18 6.61 9.12
C THR A 198 -6.63 7.93 9.66
N ASP A 199 -7.53 8.87 9.96
CA ASP A 199 -7.21 10.10 10.71
C ASP A 199 -7.28 9.87 12.23
N ASN A 200 -7.83 8.74 12.70
CA ASN A 200 -7.97 8.40 14.11
C ASN A 200 -7.29 7.07 14.49
N PRO A 201 -5.95 7.00 14.41
CA PRO A 201 -5.22 5.76 14.65
C PRO A 201 -5.44 5.19 16.05
N SER A 202 -5.58 6.03 17.06
CA SER A 202 -5.83 5.59 18.44
C SER A 202 -7.16 4.85 18.60
N LEU A 203 -8.23 5.35 17.97
CA LEU A 203 -9.54 4.70 17.97
C LEU A 203 -9.48 3.35 17.26
N ILE A 204 -8.91 3.33 16.04
CA ILE A 204 -8.85 2.12 15.23
C ILE A 204 -7.98 1.05 15.91
N LEU A 205 -6.83 1.43 16.47
CA LEU A 205 -5.96 0.50 17.22
C LEU A 205 -6.65 -0.08 18.45
N LYS A 206 -7.44 0.73 19.17
CA LYS A 206 -8.21 0.24 20.32
C LYS A 206 -9.24 -0.80 19.88
N ALA A 207 -9.95 -0.54 18.79
CA ALA A 207 -10.94 -1.47 18.24
C ALA A 207 -10.29 -2.79 17.82
N LEU A 208 -9.18 -2.74 17.08
CA LEU A 208 -8.44 -3.93 16.60
C LEU A 208 -7.83 -4.78 17.71
N ARG A 209 -7.58 -4.21 18.89
CA ARG A 209 -7.08 -4.96 20.06
C ARG A 209 -8.18 -5.60 20.90
N SER A 210 -9.41 -5.14 20.73
CA SER A 210 -10.55 -5.55 21.57
C SER A 210 -11.45 -6.59 20.90
N GLY A 211 -11.26 -6.83 19.60
CA GLY A 211 -11.98 -7.83 18.80
C GLY A 211 -11.07 -8.98 18.41
#